data_AF-A0A7C2MEL1-F1
#
_entry.id   AF-A0A7C2MEL1-F1
#
_cell.length_a   1.000
_cell.length_b   1.000
_cell.length_c   1.000
_cell.angle_alpha   90.00
_cell.angle_beta   90.00
_cell.angle_gamma   90.00
#
_symmetry.space_group_name_H-M   'P 1'
#
loop_
_entity.id
_entity.type
_entity.pdbx_description
1 polymer ?
#
loop_
_entity_poly.entity_id
_entity_poly.type
_entity_poly.pdbx_seq_one_letter_code
_entity_poly.pdbx_strand_id
1 'polypeptide(L)' 'MKIKNICCIGAGYVGGPTMAVIAQKCPKVKVTVV' A
#
# COMPACT_ATOMS: atom_id res chain seq x y z
N MET A 1 7.69 12.00 12.15
CA MET A 1 7.51 11.90 10.68
C MET A 1 6.18 11.23 10.37
N LYS A 2 5.44 11.65 9.33
CA LYS A 2 4.24 10.95 8.83
C LYS A 2 4.51 10.40 7.43
N ILE A 3 4.28 9.10 7.22
CA ILE A 3 4.42 8.46 5.91
C ILE A 3 3.24 8.87 5.04
N LYS A 4 3.52 9.29 3.80
CA LYS A 4 2.50 9.70 2.82
C LYS A 4 2.43 8.78 1.61
N ASN A 5 3.54 8.11 1.26
CA ASN A 5 3.64 7.28 0.07
C ASN A 5 4.26 5.93 0.42
N ILE A 6 3.68 4.84 -0.09
CA ILE A 6 4.19 3.48 0.04
C ILE A 6 4.36 2.93 -1.37
N CYS A 7 5.54 2.41 -1.69
CA CYS A 7 5.80 1.68 -2.92
C CYS A 7 6.03 0.21 -2.55
N CYS A 8 5.18 -0.68 -3.07
CA CYS A 8 5.33 -2.12 -2.92
C CYS A 8 5.83 -2.67 -4.26
N ILE A 9 6.97 -3.35 -4.25
CA ILE A 9 7.53 -4.01 -5.43
C ILE A 9 7.26 -5.51 -5.26
N GLY A 10 6.44 -6.08 -6.13
CA GLY A 10 5.98 -7.46 -6.06
C GLY A 10 4.78 -7.62 -5.11
N ALA A 11 3.58 -7.65 -5.67
CA ALA A 11 2.33 -7.84 -4.94
C ALA A 11 1.65 -9.18 -5.25
N GLY A 12 2.40 -10.27 -5.06
CA GLY A 12 1.83 -11.62 -5.07
C GLY A 12 0.75 -11.79 -3.99
N TYR A 13 0.40 -13.04 -3.68
CA TYR A 13 -0.70 -13.39 -2.77
C TYR A 13 -0.75 -12.59 -1.45
N VAL A 14 0.40 -12.18 -0.89
CA VAL A 14 0.47 -11.40 0.35
C VAL A 14 0.49 -9.88 0.08
N GLY A 15 1.34 -9.43 -0.84
CA GLY A 15 1.60 -7.99 -1.03
C GLY A 15 0.36 -7.23 -1.52
N GLY A 16 -0.37 -7.79 -2.49
CA GLY A 16 -1.56 -7.15 -3.06
C GLY A 16 -2.67 -6.92 -2.05
N PRO A 17 -3.15 -7.97 -1.35
CA PRO A 17 -4.18 -7.82 -0.33
C PRO A 17 -3.75 -6.92 0.83
N THR A 18 -2.48 -6.96 1.24
CA THR A 18 -1.96 -6.08 2.30
C THR A 18 -2.04 -4.61 1.87
N MET A 19 -1.59 -4.30 0.66
CA MET A 19 -1.63 -2.93 0.13
C MET A 19 -3.06 -2.44 -0.13
N ALA A 20 -3.98 -3.33 -0.51
CA ALA A 20 -5.40 -3.00 -0.66
C ALA A 20 -6.05 -2.60 0.68
N VAL A 21 -5.77 -3.35 1.74
CA VAL A 21 -6.26 -3.03 3.09
C VAL A 21 -5.66 -1.71 3.59
N ILE A 22 -4.37 -1.46 3.34
CA ILE A 22 -3.72 -0.21 3.72
C ILE A 22 -4.34 0.98 2.97
N ALA A 23 -4.56 0.86 1.66
CA ALA A 23 -5.21 1.92 0.88
C ALA A 23 -6.65 2.21 1.36
N GLN A 24 -7.39 1.16 1.75
CA GLN A 24 -8.75 1.30 2.27
C GLN A 24 -8.81 1.95 3.66
N LYS A 25 -7.94 1.53 4.59
CA LYS A 25 -7.96 2.01 5.98
C LYS A 25 -7.25 3.36 6.14
N CYS A 26 -6.28 3.65 5.28
CA CYS A 26 -5.47 4.87 5.32
C CYS A 26 -5.58 5.63 3.99
N PRO A 27 -6.73 6.24 3.66
CA PRO A 27 -6.95 6.91 2.37
C PRO A 27 -6.06 8.13 2.13
N LYS A 28 -5.38 8.62 3.18
CA LYS A 28 -4.40 9.71 3.10
C LYS A 28 -3.01 9.25 2.66
N VAL A 29 -2.78 7.94 2.56
CA VAL A 29 -1.51 7.35 2.15
C VAL A 29 -1.67 6.83 0.73
N LYS A 30 -0.80 7.30 -0.18
CA LYS A 30 -0.78 6.83 -1.56
C LYS A 30 0.02 5.54 -1.62
N VAL A 31 -0.62 4.46 -2.05
CA VAL A 31 0.04 3.17 -2.25
C VAL A 31 0.22 2.94 -3.75
N THR A 32 1.46 2.71 -4.16
CA THR A 32 1.82 2.30 -5.52
C THR A 32 2.32 0.86 -5.45
N VAL A 33 1.83 0.02 -6.34
CA VAL A 33 2.26 -1.38 -6.46
C VAL A 33 2.92 -1.55 -7.83
N VAL A 34 4.11 -2.16 -7.85
CA VAL A 34 4.95 -2.40 -9.03
C VAL A 34 5.21 -3.89 -9.20
#